data_AF-A0A350WMS5-F1
#
_entry.id   AF-A0A350WMS5-F1
#
_cell.length_a   1.000
_cell.length_b   1.000
_cell.length_c   1.000
_cell.angle_alpha   90.00
_cell.angle_beta   90.00
_cell.angle_gamma   90.00
#
_symmetry.space_group_name_H-M   'P 1'
#
loop_
_entity.id
_entity.type
_entity.pdbx_description
1 polymer ?
#
loop_
_entity_poly.entity_id
_entity_poly.type
_entity_poly.pdbx_seq_one_letter_code
_entity_poly.pdbx_strand_id
1 'polypeptide(L)' 'MRPAHAMTASTRGSLNVGRYYFRVRVETGQVFDIYYDRAMKSLDKRKGEWFVYRELEASK' A
#
# COMPACT_ATOMS: atom_id res chain seq x y z
N MET A 1 18.38 1.45 -7.81
CA MET A 1 17.88 0.06 -7.85
C MET A 1 18.99 -0.85 -8.34
N ARG A 2 19.40 -1.86 -7.54
CA ARG A 2 20.28 -2.96 -7.99
C ARG A 2 19.43 -4.24 -8.11
N PRO A 3 19.73 -5.17 -9.03
CA PRO A 3 18.87 -6.32 -9.32
C PRO A 3 18.57 -7.21 -8.11
N ALA A 4 19.53 -7.37 -7.19
CA ALA A 4 19.33 -8.11 -5.94
C ALA A 4 18.23 -7.53 -5.01
N HIS A 5 17.98 -6.22 -5.07
CA HIS A 5 16.97 -5.55 -4.24
C HIS A 5 15.57 -5.54 -4.88
N ALA A 6 15.45 -5.83 -6.18
CA ALA A 6 14.17 -5.82 -6.90
C ALA A 6 13.29 -7.01 -6.50
N MET A 7 13.88 -8.19 -6.32
CA MET A 7 13.18 -9.41 -5.93
C MET A 7 12.73 -9.38 -4.46
N THR A 8 13.44 -8.65 -3.59
CA THR A 8 13.00 -8.42 -2.20
C THR A 8 11.94 -7.31 -2.13
N ALA A 9 12.07 -6.25 -2.94
CA ALA A 9 11.09 -5.17 -3.01
C ALA A 9 9.75 -5.61 -3.65
N SER A 10 9.76 -6.60 -4.56
CA SER A 10 8.53 -7.17 -5.10
C SER A 10 7.72 -7.95 -4.07
N THR A 11 8.38 -8.52 -3.05
CA THR A 11 7.72 -9.21 -1.93
C THR A 11 7.44 -8.30 -0.73
N ARG A 12 8.33 -7.36 -0.42
CA ARG A 12 8.32 -6.56 0.84
C ARG A 12 8.13 -5.05 0.66
N GLY A 13 8.17 -4.54 -0.58
CA GLY A 13 8.24 -3.10 -0.87
C GLY A 13 9.66 -2.51 -0.73
N SER A 14 9.87 -1.34 -1.33
CA SER A 14 11.18 -0.66 -1.39
C SER A 14 11.35 0.42 -0.30
N LEU A 15 12.56 0.57 0.22
CA LEU A 15 12.94 1.59 1.20
C LEU A 15 13.07 3.00 0.56
N ASN A 16 11.93 3.64 0.32
CA ASN A 16 11.61 5.06 0.58
C ASN A 16 10.15 5.21 1.10
N VAL A 17 9.64 4.11 1.69
CA VAL A 17 9.12 3.97 3.07
C VAL A 17 8.08 4.96 3.65
N GLY A 18 7.21 5.53 2.83
CA GLY A 18 5.98 6.17 3.30
C GLY A 18 4.81 5.20 3.46
N ARG A 19 4.76 4.08 2.73
CA ARG A 19 3.48 3.40 2.49
C ARG A 19 3.43 1.99 3.04
N TYR A 20 2.41 1.70 3.87
CA TYR A 20 2.03 0.33 4.24
C TYR A 20 0.90 -0.12 3.35
N TYR A 21 1.03 -1.27 2.68
CA TYR A 21 0.01 -1.83 1.80
C TYR A 21 -0.75 -2.95 2.50
N PHE A 22 -2.06 -3.00 2.27
CA PHE A 22 -2.95 -4.02 2.81
C PHE A 22 -3.91 -4.48 1.73
N ARG A 23 -4.28 -5.76 1.79
CA ARG A 23 -5.42 -6.30 1.06
C ARG A 23 -6.53 -6.58 2.05
N VAL A 24 -7.70 -5.98 1.82
CA VAL A 24 -8.85 -6.11 2.71
C VAL A 24 -10.03 -6.66 1.93
N ARG A 25 -10.81 -7.52 2.58
CA ARG A 25 -12.10 -7.98 2.07
C ARG A 25 -13.19 -7.32 2.91
N VAL A 26 -14.14 -6.67 2.26
CA VAL A 26 -15.29 -6.05 2.92
C VAL A 26 -16.45 -7.05 3.03
N GLU A 27 -17.45 -6.74 3.85
CA GLU A 27 -18.60 -7.61 4.13
C GLU A 27 -19.39 -7.98 2.86
N THR A 28 -19.50 -7.05 1.91
CA THR A 28 -20.12 -7.27 0.60
C THR A 28 -19.31 -8.18 -0.33
N GLY A 29 -18.17 -8.70 0.13
CA GLY A 29 -17.36 -9.69 -0.57
C GLY A 29 -16.28 -9.12 -1.49
N GLN A 30 -16.29 -7.81 -1.73
CA GLN A 30 -15.31 -7.12 -2.58
C GLN A 30 -13.95 -7.08 -1.90
N VAL A 31 -12.89 -7.08 -2.71
CA VAL A 31 -11.50 -7.08 -2.23
C VAL A 31 -10.80 -5.83 -2.73
N PHE A 32 -10.16 -5.10 -1.83
CA PHE A 32 -9.43 -3.87 -2.16
C PHE A 32 -7.97 -3.98 -1.74
N ASP A 33 -7.08 -3.48 -2.59
CA ASP A 33 -5.73 -3.10 -2.17
C ASP A 33 -5.80 -1.65 -1.68
N ILE A 34 -5.39 -1.41 -0.42
CA ILE A 34 -5.30 -0.09 0.20
C ILE A 34 -3.87 0.17 0.67
N TYR A 35 -3.52 1.43 0.90
CA TYR A 35 -2.27 1.77 1.55
C TYR A 35 -2.37 2.98 2.48
N TYR A 36 -1.55 2.99 3.52
CA TYR A 36 -1.38 4.12 4.43
C TYR A 36 -0.07 4.84 4.14
N ASP A 37 -0.13 6.11 3.74
CA ASP A 37 1.02 6.98 3.47
C ASP A 37 1.39 7.81 4.71
N ARG A 38 2.46 7.41 5.40
CA ARG A 38 3.08 8.11 6.54
C ARG A 38 4.10 9.17 6.14
N ALA A 39 4.32 9.41 4.84
CA ALA A 39 5.23 10.46 4.42
C ALA A 39 4.70 11.82 4.90
N MET A 40 5.46 12.49 5.77
CA MET A 40 5.14 13.85 6.21
C MET A 40 5.25 14.79 5.01
N LYS A 41 4.10 15.15 4.42
CA LYS A 41 4.02 16.12 3.31
C LYS A 41 3.81 17.57 3.80
N SER A 42 3.34 17.75 5.04
CA SER A 42 3.16 19.07 5.69
C SER A 42 3.09 18.93 7.21
N LEU A 43 3.36 20.02 7.95
CA LEU A 43 3.33 20.09 9.43
C LEU A 43 1.95 19.76 10.03
N ASP A 44 0.86 19.94 9.27
CA ASP A 44 -0.51 19.61 9.68
C ASP A 44 -0.86 18.13 9.46
N LYS A 45 -0.13 17.44 8.57
CA LYS A 45 -0.37 16.04 8.18
C LYS A 45 0.62 15.08 8.85
N ARG A 46 0.84 15.26 10.16
CA ARG A 46 1.76 14.41 10.95
C ARG A 46 1.29 12.96 11.10
N LYS A 47 0.00 12.69 10.95
CA LYS A 47 -0.64 11.40 11.26
C LYS A 47 -0.84 10.48 10.05
N GLY A 48 -0.25 10.78 8.89
CA GLY A 48 -0.40 9.99 7.66
C GLY A 48 -1.84 9.90 7.14
N GLU A 49 -2.03 9.29 5.95
CA GLU A 49 -3.32 9.23 5.26
C GLU A 49 -3.57 7.85 4.65
N TRP A 50 -4.83 7.41 4.63
CA TRP A 50 -5.25 6.17 3.99
C TRP A 50 -5.73 6.41 2.56
N PHE A 51 -5.39 5.51 1.65
CA PHE A 51 -5.77 5.56 0.25
C PHE A 51 -6.23 4.18 -0.24
N VAL A 52 -7.26 4.15 -1.08
CA VAL A 52 -7.62 2.98 -1.87
C VAL A 52 -6.82 3.00 -3.16
N TYR A 53 -6.16 1.89 -3.50
CA TYR A 53 -5.37 1.77 -4.71
C TYR A 53 -6.18 1.18 -5.86
N ARG A 54 -6.85 0.05 -5.61
CA ARG A 54 -7.69 -0.65 -6.59
C ARG A 54 -8.67 -1.60 -5.92
N GLU A 55 -9.79 -1.83 -6.58
CA GLU A 55 -10.65 -2.99 -6.35
C GLU A 55 -10.13 -4.16 -7.19
N LEU A 56 -10.18 -5.36 -6.65
CA LEU A 56 -9.85 -6.60 -7.35
C LEU A 56 -11.15 -7.29 -7.74
N GLU A 57 -11.23 -7.72 -8.99
CA GLU A 57 -12.26 -8.67 -9.38
C GLU A 57 -12.05 -9.97 -8.60
N ALA A 58 -13.11 -10.45 -7.96
CA ALA A 58 -13.12 -11.79 -7.41
C ALA A 58 -12.91 -12.76 -8.59
N SER A 59 -11.78 -13.47 -8.60
CA SER A 59 -11.57 -14.53 -9.59
C SER A 59 -12.73 -15.51 -9.46
N LYS A 60 -13.45 -15.66 -10.56
CA LYS A 60 -14.65 -16.50 -10.67
C LYS A 60 -14.30 -17.98 -10.54
#